data_AF-A0A329JC81-F1
#
_entry.id   AF-A0A329JC81-F1
#
_cell.length_a   1.000
_cell.length_b   1.000
_cell.length_c   1.000
_cell.angle_alpha   90.00
_cell.angle_beta   90.00
_cell.angle_gamma   90.00
#
_symmetry.space_group_name_H-M   'P 1'
#
loop_
_entity.id
_entity.type
_entity.pdbx_description
1 polymer ?
#
loop_
_entity_poly.entity_id
_entity_poly.type
_entity_poly.pdbx_seq_one_letter_code
_entity_poly.pdbx_strand_id
1 'polypeptide(L)'
;MAANGIFMLSSPEIWFSVVPGVGRTGLFNQHFIRDIGILYIFIGGGFVYGALNPAYRLFLWTSATLWLTCHAIFHYLEVMTGICSPSYLITEFPAVTLPAVIGVIATLYALGSHRRNLAQHNK
;
A
#
# COMPACT_ATOMS: atom_id res chain seq x y z
N MET A 1 -0.06 -6.98 1.31
CA MET A 1 -0.84 -6.36 0.22
C MET A 1 -1.52 -7.40 -0.68
N ALA A 2 -0.78 -8.22 -1.44
CA ALA A 2 -1.38 -9.12 -2.43
C ALA A 2 -2.42 -10.12 -1.87
N ALA A 3 -2.14 -10.76 -0.72
CA ALA A 3 -3.09 -11.65 -0.07
C ALA A 3 -4.42 -10.96 0.28
N ASN A 4 -4.37 -9.71 0.77
CA ASN A 4 -5.57 -8.91 1.02
C ASN A 4 -6.33 -8.61 -0.29
N GLY A 5 -5.61 -8.28 -1.37
CA GLY A 5 -6.24 -8.07 -2.68
C GLY A 5 -6.92 -9.31 -3.23
N ILE A 6 -6.35 -10.51 -3.02
CA ILE A 6 -6.98 -11.79 -3.37
C ILE A 6 -8.26 -12.00 -2.55
N PHE A 7 -8.26 -11.66 -1.26
CA PHE A 7 -9.46 -11.74 -0.42
C PHE A 7 -10.56 -10.78 -0.90
N MET A 8 -10.21 -9.54 -1.25
CA MET A 8 -11.13 -8.56 -1.86
C MET A 8 -11.75 -9.05 -3.16
N LEU A 9 -10.98 -9.76 -4.00
CA LEU A 9 -11.47 -10.34 -5.25
C LEU A 9 -12.40 -11.52 -5.03
N SER A 10 -12.00 -12.45 -4.18
CA SER A 10 -12.69 -13.73 -3.97
C SER A 10 -13.95 -13.60 -3.13
N SER A 11 -13.98 -12.68 -2.16
CA SER A 11 -15.09 -12.55 -1.21
C SER A 11 -15.26 -11.09 -0.74
N PRO A 12 -15.63 -10.16 -1.65
CA PRO A 12 -15.67 -8.72 -1.37
C PRO A 12 -16.64 -8.35 -0.24
N GLU A 13 -17.78 -9.03 -0.14
CA GLU A 13 -18.80 -8.76 0.89
C GLU A 13 -18.29 -9.18 2.29
N ILE A 14 -17.68 -10.36 2.38
CA ILE A 14 -17.06 -10.82 3.63
C ILE A 14 -15.95 -9.85 4.02
N TRP A 15 -15.05 -9.52 3.09
CA TRP A 15 -13.98 -8.55 3.31
C TRP A 15 -14.52 -7.22 3.86
N PHE A 16 -15.56 -6.67 3.25
CA PHE A 16 -16.19 -5.42 3.69
C PHE A 16 -16.75 -5.51 5.11
N SER A 17 -17.33 -6.66 5.49
CA SER A 17 -17.95 -6.84 6.80
C SER A 17 -16.94 -7.09 7.94
N VAL A 18 -15.78 -7.67 7.65
CA VAL A 18 -14.82 -8.09 8.70
C VAL A 18 -13.62 -7.16 8.85
N VAL A 19 -13.31 -6.35 7.85
CA VAL A 19 -12.18 -5.41 7.92
C VAL A 19 -12.61 -4.18 8.74
N PRO A 20 -11.94 -3.90 9.86
CA PRO A 20 -12.28 -2.77 10.71
C PRO A 20 -12.19 -1.45 9.93
N GLY A 21 -13.10 -0.52 10.23
CA GLY A 21 -13.07 0.83 9.68
C GLY A 21 -13.75 1.00 8.31
N VAL A 22 -13.64 0.00 7.42
CA VAL A 22 -14.13 0.08 6.02
C VAL A 22 -15.60 0.49 5.91
N GLY A 23 -16.50 -0.11 6.69
CA GLY A 23 -17.94 0.21 6.63
C GLY A 23 -18.29 1.64 7.08
N ARG A 24 -17.34 2.38 7.67
CA ARG A 24 -17.55 3.77 8.12
C ARG A 24 -17.30 4.80 7.01
N THR A 25 -16.58 4.44 5.95
CA THR A 25 -16.18 5.36 4.88
C THR A 25 -17.13 5.37 3.69
N GLY A 26 -18.12 4.47 3.66
CA GLY A 26 -19.13 4.45 2.61
C GLY A 26 -19.95 3.16 2.58
N LEU A 27 -20.87 3.09 1.61
CA LEU A 27 -21.68 1.90 1.36
C LEU A 27 -20.87 0.83 0.61
N PHE A 28 -21.29 -0.43 0.77
CA PHE A 28 -20.72 -1.54 0.02
C PHE A 28 -20.83 -1.33 -1.49
N ASN A 29 -19.69 -1.44 -2.18
CA ASN A 29 -19.63 -1.44 -3.64
C ASN A 29 -18.64 -2.53 -4.10
N GLN A 30 -19.16 -3.65 -4.60
CA GLN A 30 -18.31 -4.79 -4.97
C GLN A 30 -17.30 -4.45 -6.07
N HIS A 31 -17.68 -3.59 -7.03
CA HIS A 31 -16.83 -3.27 -8.17
C HIS A 31 -15.62 -2.48 -7.68
N PHE A 32 -15.88 -1.44 -6.88
CA PHE A 32 -14.83 -0.63 -6.25
C PHE A 32 -13.89 -1.46 -5.38
N ILE A 33 -14.42 -2.36 -4.55
CA ILE A 33 -13.60 -3.27 -3.73
C ILE A 33 -12.71 -4.15 -4.61
N ARG A 34 -13.22 -4.68 -5.72
CA ARG A 34 -12.42 -5.53 -6.61
C ARG A 34 -11.35 -4.76 -7.36
N ASP A 35 -11.61 -3.52 -7.77
CA ASP A 35 -10.62 -2.64 -8.39
C ASP A 35 -9.44 -2.37 -7.44
N ILE A 36 -9.73 -2.04 -6.18
CA ILE A 36 -8.69 -1.89 -5.15
C ILE A 36 -8.00 -3.22 -4.86
N GLY A 37 -8.73 -4.34 -4.92
CA GLY A 37 -8.15 -5.67 -4.79
C GLY A 37 -7.08 -5.97 -5.84
N ILE A 38 -7.36 -5.65 -7.11
CA ILE A 38 -6.40 -5.78 -8.23
C ILE A 38 -5.19 -4.88 -7.98
N LEU A 39 -5.41 -3.63 -7.56
CA LEU A 39 -4.34 -2.71 -7.22
C LEU A 39 -3.45 -3.25 -6.08
N TYR A 40 -4.04 -3.84 -5.05
CA TYR A 40 -3.30 -4.43 -3.92
C TYR A 40 -2.49 -5.66 -4.33
N ILE A 41 -2.97 -6.43 -5.31
CA ILE A 41 -2.20 -7.50 -5.96
C ILE A 41 -1.01 -6.93 -6.71
N PHE A 42 -1.17 -5.87 -7.51
CA PHE A 42 -0.05 -5.23 -8.20
C PHE A 42 0.97 -4.63 -7.24
N ILE A 43 0.54 -3.98 -6.16
CA ILE A 43 1.45 -3.43 -5.13
C ILE A 43 2.25 -4.56 -4.49
N GLY A 44 1.58 -5.60 -3.99
CA GLY A 44 2.26 -6.73 -3.35
C GLY A 44 3.17 -7.48 -4.33
N GLY A 45 2.68 -7.74 -5.54
CA GLY A 45 3.44 -8.36 -6.62
C GLY A 45 4.65 -7.52 -7.03
N GLY A 46 4.54 -6.19 -7.08
CA GLY A 46 5.64 -5.28 -7.38
C GLY A 46 6.75 -5.33 -6.32
N PHE A 47 6.39 -5.40 -5.04
CA PHE A 47 7.39 -5.61 -3.98
C PHE A 47 8.10 -6.96 -4.11
N VAL A 48 7.34 -8.05 -4.29
CA VAL A 48 7.91 -9.41 -4.46
C VAL A 48 8.78 -9.50 -5.72
N TYR A 49 8.28 -9.06 -6.86
CA TYR A 49 9.01 -9.10 -8.12
C TYR A 49 10.27 -8.24 -8.08
N GLY A 50 10.19 -7.03 -7.49
CA GLY A 50 11.37 -6.19 -7.28
C GLY A 50 12.39 -6.81 -6.30
N ALA A 51 11.96 -7.59 -5.33
CA ALA A 51 12.88 -8.35 -4.48
C ALA A 51 13.66 -9.38 -5.29
N LEU A 52 12.96 -10.13 -6.16
CA LEU A 52 13.52 -11.18 -7.02
C LEU A 52 14.32 -10.63 -8.21
N ASN A 53 14.01 -9.42 -8.68
CA ASN A 53 14.61 -8.81 -9.88
C ASN A 53 15.17 -7.42 -9.55
N PRO A 54 16.43 -7.33 -9.06
CA PRO A 54 17.03 -6.06 -8.63
C PRO A 54 17.03 -4.96 -9.69
N ALA A 55 17.09 -5.32 -10.98
CA ALA A 55 17.06 -4.38 -12.11
C ALA A 55 15.78 -3.52 -12.15
N TYR A 56 14.64 -4.09 -11.75
CA TYR A 56 13.35 -3.39 -11.75
C TYR A 56 12.93 -2.92 -10.34
N ARG A 57 13.68 -3.30 -9.30
CA ARG A 57 13.33 -3.08 -7.90
C ARG A 57 12.96 -1.64 -7.60
N LEU A 58 13.86 -0.71 -7.95
CA LEU A 58 13.69 0.69 -7.56
C LEU A 58 12.45 1.30 -8.20
N PHE A 59 12.20 1.02 -9.48
CA PHE A 59 11.00 1.46 -10.18
C PHE A 59 9.73 0.91 -9.52
N LEU A 60 9.62 -0.41 -9.39
CA LEU A 60 8.42 -1.07 -8.86
C LEU A 60 8.13 -0.69 -7.40
N TRP A 61 9.16 -0.68 -6.55
CA TRP A 61 9.01 -0.34 -5.15
C TRP A 61 8.65 1.15 -4.99
N THR A 62 9.23 2.05 -5.79
CA THR A 62 8.87 3.47 -5.75
C THR A 62 7.42 3.70 -6.15
N SER A 63 6.95 3.09 -7.25
CA SER A 63 5.54 3.21 -7.68
C SER A 63 4.57 2.69 -6.62
N ALA A 64 4.87 1.51 -6.04
CA ALA A 64 4.06 0.91 -4.99
C ALA A 64 4.06 1.77 -3.71
N THR A 65 5.23 2.22 -3.26
CA THR A 65 5.38 3.11 -2.10
C THR A 65 4.64 4.42 -2.30
N LEU A 66 4.71 5.02 -3.49
CA LEU A 66 4.03 6.29 -3.77
C LEU A 66 2.53 6.17 -3.54
N TRP A 67 1.91 5.12 -4.09
CA TRP A 67 0.48 4.87 -3.88
C TRP A 67 0.14 4.69 -2.40
N LEU A 68 0.90 3.85 -1.69
CA LEU A 68 0.67 3.60 -0.25
C LEU A 68 0.78 4.89 0.58
N THR A 69 1.78 5.73 0.28
CA THR A 69 1.97 7.01 0.97
C THR A 69 0.86 7.99 0.66
N CYS A 70 0.49 8.17 -0.62
CA CYS A 70 -0.64 9.02 -0.99
C CYS A 70 -1.95 8.54 -0.35
N HIS A 71 -2.16 7.23 -0.29
CA HIS A 71 -3.33 6.65 0.37
C HIS A 71 -3.33 6.91 1.88
N ALA A 72 -2.21 6.70 2.58
CA ALA A 72 -2.11 7.02 4.00
C ALA A 72 -2.32 8.52 4.30
N ILE A 73 -1.80 9.41 3.44
CA ILE A 73 -2.07 10.85 3.53
C ILE A 73 -3.55 11.14 3.36
N PHE A 74 -4.23 10.48 2.42
CA PHE A 74 -5.67 10.67 2.20
C PHE A 74 -6.49 10.34 3.47
N HIS A 75 -6.20 9.24 4.15
CA HIS A 75 -6.85 8.89 5.43
C HIS A 75 -6.58 9.92 6.53
N TYR A 76 -5.38 10.50 6.55
CA TYR A 76 -5.07 11.59 7.48
C TYR A 76 -5.90 12.85 7.16
N LEU A 77 -6.08 13.17 5.87
CA LEU A 77 -6.90 14.30 5.43
C LEU A 77 -8.39 14.10 5.76
N GLU A 78 -8.92 12.88 5.70
CA GLU A 78 -10.29 12.58 6.14
C GLU A 78 -10.52 12.92 7.62
N VAL A 79 -9.51 12.69 8.46
CA VAL A 79 -9.55 13.09 9.87
C VAL A 79 -9.42 14.61 10.03
N MET A 80 -8.50 15.25 9.29
CA MET A 80 -8.32 16.70 9.35
C MET A 80 -9.55 17.50 8.89
N THR A 81 -10.29 16.95 7.92
CA THR A 81 -11.50 17.58 7.36
C THR A 81 -12.77 17.22 8.13
N GLY A 82 -12.67 16.38 9.16
CA GLY A 82 -13.78 16.01 10.02
C GLY A 82 -14.70 14.92 9.47
N ILE A 83 -14.33 14.25 8.37
CA ILE A 83 -15.07 13.10 7.82
C ILE A 83 -14.96 11.90 8.78
N CYS A 84 -13.77 11.69 9.35
CA CYS A 84 -13.49 10.63 10.30
C CYS A 84 -13.01 11.16 11.65
N SER A 85 -13.32 10.46 12.74
CA SER A 85 -12.79 10.78 14.08
C SER A 85 -11.29 10.43 14.19
N PRO A 86 -10.50 11.11 15.03
CA PRO A 86 -9.06 10.82 15.20
C PRO A 86 -8.72 9.37 15.61
N SER A 87 -9.60 8.69 16.34
CA SER A 87 -9.44 7.27 16.69
C SER A 87 -9.41 6.33 15.47
N TYR A 88 -9.87 6.80 14.31
CA TYR A 88 -9.81 6.09 13.04
C TYR A 88 -8.35 5.83 12.62
N LEU A 89 -7.44 6.77 12.86
CA LEU A 89 -6.02 6.59 12.55
C LEU A 89 -5.39 5.41 13.30
N ILE A 90 -5.87 5.11 14.51
CA ILE A 90 -5.40 3.96 15.30
C ILE A 90 -5.89 2.66 14.68
N THR A 91 -7.16 2.64 14.25
CA THR A 91 -7.81 1.46 13.65
C THR A 91 -7.16 1.10 12.31
N GLU A 92 -6.91 2.11 11.46
CA GLU A 92 -6.36 1.92 10.12
C GLU A 92 -4.84 1.74 10.10
N PHE A 93 -4.13 2.12 11.18
CA PHE A 93 -2.66 2.11 11.23
C PHE A 93 -2.03 0.81 10.71
N PRO A 94 -2.47 -0.40 11.13
CA PRO A 94 -1.84 -1.65 10.69
C PRO A 94 -2.00 -1.92 9.19
N ALA A 95 -3.10 -1.47 8.59
CA ALA A 95 -3.48 -1.80 7.21
C ALA A 95 -3.17 -0.69 6.20
N VAL A 96 -3.03 0.57 6.66
CA VAL A 96 -2.86 1.75 5.80
C VAL A 96 -1.49 2.41 6.03
N THR A 97 -1.25 2.93 7.24
CA THR A 97 -0.05 3.73 7.54
C THR A 97 1.20 2.87 7.66
N LEU A 98 1.13 1.74 8.36
CA LEU A 98 2.27 0.86 8.57
C LEU A 98 2.84 0.31 7.24
N PRO A 99 2.03 -0.18 6.28
CA PRO A 99 2.54 -0.56 4.96
C PRO A 99 3.21 0.58 4.19
N ALA A 100 2.70 1.81 4.30
CA ALA A 100 3.35 2.97 3.68
C ALA A 100 4.75 3.23 4.30
N VAL A 101 4.85 3.22 5.63
CA VAL A 101 6.13 3.39 6.34
C VAL A 101 7.14 2.30 5.94
N ILE A 102 6.71 1.03 5.94
CA ILE A 102 7.55 -0.10 5.50
C ILE A 102 8.00 0.10 4.05
N GLY A 103 7.08 0.48 3.17
CA GLY A 103 7.39 0.76 1.77
C GLY A 103 8.43 1.87 1.61
N VAL A 104 8.28 2.99 2.34
CA VAL A 104 9.24 4.11 2.32
C VAL A 104 10.63 3.63 2.75
N ILE A 105 10.72 2.94 3.89
CA ILE A 105 12.00 2.44 4.40
C ILE A 105 12.66 1.47 3.40
N ALA A 106 11.90 0.51 2.86
CA ALA A 106 12.38 -0.46 1.90
C ALA A 106 12.89 0.22 0.61
N THR A 107 12.12 1.18 0.07
CA THR A 107 12.48 1.92 -1.15
C THR A 107 13.72 2.80 -0.94
N LEU A 108 13.83 3.48 0.20
CA LEU A 108 15.02 4.28 0.54
C LEU A 108 16.27 3.40 0.68
N TYR A 109 16.15 2.23 1.31
CA TYR A 109 17.23 1.26 1.38
C TYR A 109 17.68 0.77 -0.01
N ALA A 110 16.71 0.46 -0.88
CA ALA A 110 16.99 0.04 -2.26
C ALA A 110 17.69 1.15 -3.06
N LEU A 111 17.26 2.41 -2.90
CA LEU A 111 17.88 3.57 -3.54
C LEU A 111 19.34 3.75 -3.11
N GLY A 112 19.62 3.68 -1.80
CA GLY A 112 20.98 3.77 -1.28
C GLY A 112 21.89 2.65 -1.81
N SER A 113 21.36 1.44 -1.92
CA SER A 113 22.07 0.29 -2.47
C SER A 113 22.37 0.45 -3.97
N HIS A 114 21.40 0.92 -4.74
CA HIS A 114 21.57 1.19 -6.17
C HIS A 114 22.65 2.24 -6.44
N ARG A 115 22.66 3.33 -5.67
CA ARG A 115 23.69 4.40 -5.79
C ARG A 115 25.10 3.88 -5.50
N ARG A 116 25.27 3.02 -4.48
CA ARG A 116 26.57 2.42 -4.17
C ARG A 116 27.10 1.54 -5.30
N ASN A 117 26.24 0.73 -5.91
CA ASN A 117 26.63 -0.13 -7.02
C ASN A 117 27.10 0.69 -8.25
N LEU A 118 26.38 1.77 -8.58
CA LEU A 118 26.79 2.68 -9.67
C LEU A 118 28.16 3.33 -9.40
N ALA A 119 28.41 3.75 -8.16
CA ALA A 119 29.69 4.33 -7.77
C ALA A 119 30.87 3.33 -7.81
N GLN A 120 30.61 2.02 -7.71
CA GLN A 120 31.62 0.97 -7.85
C GLN A 120 31.95 0.65 -9.30
N HIS A 121 30.97 0.72 -10.21
CA HIS A 121 31.19 0.47 -11.65
C HIS A 121 31.86 1.63 -12.39
N ASN A 122 31.80 2.85 -11.84
CA ASN A 122 32.42 4.05 -12.42
C ASN A 122 33.85 4.32 -11.91
N LYS A 123 34.42 3.41 -11.11
CA LYS A 123 35.82 3.43 -10.66
C LYS A 123 36.61 2.37 -11.42
#